data_AF-A0A534Q1A9-F1
#
_entry.id   AF-A0A534Q1A9-F1
#
_cell.length_a   1.000
_cell.length_b   1.000
_cell.length_c   1.000
_cell.angle_alpha   90.00
_cell.angle_beta   90.00
_cell.angle_gamma   90.00
#
_symmetry.space_group_name_H-M   'P 1'
#
loop_
_entity.id
_entity.type
_entity.pdbx_description
1 polymer ?
#
loop_
_entity_poly.entity_id
_entity_poly.type
_entity_poly.pdbx_seq_one_letter_code
_entity_poly.pdbx_strand_id
1 'polypeptide(L)'
;MRGSRCAAWVMLWCCGCAVGPNFAAPSPPSAQRYGSEPIPTRYVSAAGEEQRVQLGEEIKGRWWTLLQSPEIDALLDRAIAGSRTLASARATLAQSRDAVAAARGELLPQVTGSASAERQRFAQVRSVPLTSKGPISNLYSIGADVS
;
A
#
# COMPACT_ATOMS: atom_id res chain seq x y z
N MET A 1 -34.94 -35.51 -3.22
CA MET A 1 -34.81 -34.30 -4.06
C MET A 1 -34.92 -33.04 -3.20
N ARG A 2 -33.85 -32.63 -2.49
CA ARG A 2 -33.88 -31.48 -1.55
C ARG A 2 -32.54 -30.71 -1.47
N GLY A 3 -31.58 -31.01 -2.37
CA GLY A 3 -30.24 -30.40 -2.36
C GLY A 3 -30.02 -29.28 -3.39
N SER A 4 -30.78 -29.23 -4.50
CA SER A 4 -30.52 -28.28 -5.58
C SER A 4 -30.93 -26.84 -5.31
N ARG A 5 -31.77 -26.57 -4.30
CA ARG A 5 -32.30 -25.21 -4.03
C ARG A 5 -31.31 -24.33 -3.25
N CYS A 6 -30.41 -24.93 -2.46
CA CYS A 6 -29.38 -24.17 -1.73
C CYS A 6 -28.22 -23.75 -2.63
N ALA A 7 -27.82 -24.59 -3.59
CA ALA A 7 -26.73 -24.29 -4.51
C ALA A 7 -27.02 -23.08 -5.41
N ALA A 8 -28.29 -22.89 -5.80
CA ALA A 8 -28.69 -21.79 -6.69
C ALA A 8 -28.65 -20.41 -6.00
N TRP A 9 -28.83 -20.33 -4.68
CA TRP A 9 -28.76 -19.08 -3.92
C TRP A 9 -27.32 -18.60 -3.70
N VAL A 10 -26.37 -19.53 -3.60
CA VAL A 10 -24.94 -19.20 -3.42
C VAL A 10 -24.34 -18.57 -4.68
N MET A 11 -24.78 -18.97 -5.88
CA MET A 11 -24.28 -18.40 -7.14
C MET A 11 -24.75 -16.98 -7.43
N LEU A 12 -25.91 -16.55 -6.90
CA LEU A 12 -26.45 -15.22 -7.16
C LEU A 12 -25.77 -14.11 -6.32
N TRP A 13 -25.01 -14.49 -5.29
CA TRP A 13 -24.37 -13.55 -4.36
C TRP A 13 -22.97 -13.09 -4.80
N CYS A 14 -22.35 -13.76 -5.79
CA CYS A 14 -20.98 -13.47 -6.22
C CYS A 14 -20.85 -12.36 -7.29
N CYS A 15 -21.94 -11.71 -7.71
CA CYS A 15 -21.89 -10.60 -8.66
C CYS A 15 -21.54 -9.27 -7.97
N GLY A 16 -20.35 -9.19 -7.36
CA GLY A 16 -19.75 -7.91 -7.01
C GLY A 16 -19.22 -7.26 -8.29
N CYS A 17 -19.95 -6.29 -8.86
CA CYS A 17 -19.43 -5.51 -9.97
C CYS A 17 -18.22 -4.71 -9.47
N ALA A 18 -17.05 -4.88 -10.10
CA ALA A 18 -15.93 -3.95 -9.90
C ALA A 18 -16.34 -2.59 -10.49
N VAL A 19 -16.91 -1.71 -9.67
CA VAL A 19 -17.44 -0.40 -10.11
C VAL A 19 -16.35 0.66 -10.02
N GLY A 20 -15.37 0.58 -10.93
CA GLY A 20 -14.39 1.63 -11.14
C GLY A 20 -14.23 1.85 -12.64
N PRO A 21 -14.24 3.10 -13.15
CA PRO A 21 -13.93 3.35 -14.55
C PRO A 21 -12.53 2.80 -14.86
N ASN A 22 -12.35 2.16 -16.02
CA ASN A 22 -11.04 1.75 -16.48
C ASN A 22 -10.10 2.96 -16.48
N PHE A 23 -8.95 2.85 -15.83
CA PHE A 23 -7.97 3.92 -15.82
C PHE A 23 -7.50 4.20 -17.25
N ALA A 24 -7.81 5.40 -17.76
CA ALA A 24 -7.28 5.90 -19.01
C ALA A 24 -6.28 7.02 -18.68
N ALA A 25 -5.02 6.83 -19.07
CA ALA A 25 -4.03 7.88 -18.95
C ALA A 25 -4.49 9.11 -19.75
N PRO A 26 -4.35 10.33 -19.22
CA PRO A 26 -4.66 11.53 -19.98
C PRO A 26 -3.80 11.58 -21.24
N SER A 27 -4.37 12.06 -22.34
CA SER A 27 -3.62 12.24 -23.59
C SER A 27 -2.40 13.13 -23.34
N PRO A 28 -1.21 12.77 -23.85
CA PRO A 28 -0.04 13.61 -23.69
C PRO A 28 -0.27 14.99 -24.33
N PRO A 29 0.40 16.04 -23.84
CA PRO A 29 0.32 17.35 -24.47
C PRO A 29 0.77 17.25 -25.93
N SER A 30 0.15 18.04 -26.81
CA SER A 30 0.49 18.08 -28.24
C SER A 30 1.88 18.69 -28.51
N ALA A 31 2.46 19.36 -27.52
CA ALA A 31 3.79 19.96 -27.62
C ALA A 31 4.86 18.87 -27.77
N GLN A 32 5.53 18.86 -28.92
CA GLN A 32 6.65 17.95 -29.20
C GLN A 32 7.99 18.43 -28.61
N ARG A 33 8.01 19.63 -28.01
CA ARG A 33 9.22 20.34 -27.59
C ARG A 33 8.90 21.38 -26.51
N TYR A 34 9.86 21.62 -25.62
CA TYR A 34 9.73 22.55 -24.50
C TYR A 34 9.98 24.04 -24.85
N GLY A 35 10.48 24.33 -26.07
CA GLY A 35 10.77 25.70 -26.52
C GLY A 35 10.28 25.96 -27.94
N SER A 36 10.16 27.24 -28.33
CA SER A 36 9.72 27.66 -29.67
C SER A 36 10.81 27.47 -30.74
N GLU A 37 12.07 27.72 -30.39
CA GLU A 37 13.20 27.68 -31.34
C GLU A 37 13.90 26.33 -31.37
N PRO A 38 14.28 25.78 -32.55
CA PRO A 38 15.05 24.53 -32.69
C PRO A 38 16.18 24.42 -31.68
N ILE A 39 16.23 23.30 -30.93
CA ILE A 39 17.34 23.04 -30.00
C ILE A 39 18.57 22.72 -30.86
N PRO A 40 19.66 23.51 -30.79
CA PRO A 40 20.87 23.16 -31.51
C PRO A 40 21.42 21.85 -30.96
N THR A 41 21.74 20.89 -31.82
CA THR A 41 22.30 19.60 -31.42
C THR A 41 23.82 19.65 -31.27
N ARG A 42 24.44 20.79 -31.60
CA ARG A 42 25.88 21.02 -31.62
C ARG A 42 26.18 22.28 -30.82
N TYR A 43 27.00 22.13 -29.79
CA TYR A 43 27.49 23.22 -28.95
C TYR A 43 29.02 23.23 -28.98
N VAL A 44 29.61 24.41 -28.80
CA VAL A 44 31.06 24.54 -28.57
C VAL A 44 31.24 24.84 -27.09
N SER A 45 31.96 23.98 -26.40
CA SER A 45 32.27 24.16 -24.97
C SER A 45 33.23 25.33 -24.77
N ALA A 46 33.35 25.82 -23.54
CA ALA A 46 34.34 26.84 -23.17
C ALA A 46 35.79 26.38 -23.43
N ALA A 47 36.03 25.07 -23.51
CA ALA A 47 37.33 24.47 -23.84
C ALA A 47 37.57 24.35 -25.36
N GLY A 48 36.64 24.78 -26.21
CA GLY A 48 36.73 24.68 -27.67
C GLY A 48 36.33 23.33 -28.25
N GLU A 49 35.94 22.37 -27.40
CA GLU A 49 35.46 21.06 -27.86
C GLU A 49 34.01 21.09 -28.33
N GLU A 50 33.71 20.33 -29.37
CA GLU A 50 32.36 20.17 -29.90
C GLU A 50 31.56 19.17 -29.07
N GLN A 51 30.48 19.64 -28.44
CA GLN A 51 29.52 18.82 -27.72
C GLN A 51 28.31 18.53 -28.60
N ARG A 52 27.92 17.25 -28.69
CA ARG A 52 26.69 16.82 -29.38
C ARG A 52 25.64 16.36 -28.38
N VAL A 53 24.39 16.78 -28.59
CA VAL A 53 23.24 16.35 -27.79
C VAL A 53 22.46 15.28 -28.53
N GLN A 54 22.34 14.10 -27.91
CA GLN A 54 21.49 13.02 -28.39
C GLN A 54 20.13 13.10 -27.70
N LEU A 55 19.12 13.53 -28.44
CA LEU A 55 17.75 13.63 -27.94
C LEU A 55 17.08 12.26 -27.99
N GLY A 56 16.37 11.90 -26.92
CA GLY A 56 15.60 10.65 -26.84
C GLY A 56 16.39 9.42 -26.40
N GLU A 57 17.66 9.58 -26.01
CA GLU A 57 18.42 8.50 -25.39
C GLU A 57 17.99 8.29 -23.93
N GLU A 58 18.00 7.03 -23.48
CA GLU A 58 17.65 6.69 -22.11
C GLU A 58 18.81 7.04 -21.16
N ILE A 59 18.59 8.00 -20.27
CA ILE A 59 19.58 8.36 -19.25
C ILE A 59 19.63 7.26 -18.20
N LYS A 60 20.80 6.60 -18.07
CA LYS A 60 21.03 5.57 -17.06
C LYS A 60 20.85 6.13 -15.64
N GLY A 61 20.43 5.30 -14.70
CA GLY A 61 20.21 5.69 -13.30
C GLY A 61 21.43 6.32 -12.60
N ARG A 62 22.66 6.00 -13.07
CA ARG A 62 23.90 6.67 -12.66
C ARG A 62 24.31 7.79 -13.64
N TRP A 63 23.43 8.74 -13.90
CA TRP A 63 23.65 9.79 -14.90
C TRP A 63 24.95 10.60 -14.68
N TRP A 64 25.44 10.67 -13.44
CA TRP A 64 26.64 11.40 -13.09
C TRP A 64 27.94 10.77 -13.61
N THR A 65 27.95 9.48 -13.97
CA THR A 65 29.14 8.85 -14.55
C THR A 65 29.48 9.41 -15.93
N LEU A 66 28.52 10.08 -16.57
CA LEU A 66 28.73 10.82 -17.82
C LEU A 66 29.70 12.00 -17.65
N LEU A 67 29.94 12.46 -16.41
CA LEU A 67 30.90 13.51 -16.09
C LEU A 67 32.35 13.00 -16.09
N GLN A 68 32.56 11.68 -16.13
CA GLN A 68 33.88 11.04 -16.19
C GLN A 68 34.84 11.47 -15.04
N SER A 69 34.30 11.81 -13.87
CA SER A 69 35.09 12.12 -12.67
C SER A 69 34.94 11.02 -11.63
N PRO A 70 36.02 10.27 -11.32
CA PRO A 70 35.98 9.23 -10.29
C PRO A 70 35.70 9.80 -8.89
N GLU A 71 36.07 11.05 -8.63
CA GLU A 71 35.78 11.75 -7.37
C GLU A 71 34.28 12.00 -7.21
N ILE A 72 33.60 12.47 -8.27
CA ILE A 72 32.14 12.67 -8.27
C ILE A 72 31.41 11.34 -8.14
N ASP A 73 31.87 10.31 -8.83
CA ASP A 73 31.30 8.96 -8.73
C ASP A 73 31.35 8.45 -7.28
N ALA A 74 32.52 8.53 -6.63
CA ALA A 74 32.70 8.09 -5.25
C ALA A 74 31.93 8.95 -4.23
N LEU A 75 31.72 10.23 -4.52
CA LEU A 75 30.92 11.12 -3.68
C LEU A 75 29.43 10.71 -3.72
N LEU A 76 28.88 10.56 -4.93
CA LEU A 76 27.46 10.23 -5.11
C LEU A 76 27.14 8.82 -4.65
N ASP A 77 28.04 7.85 -4.85
CA ASP A 77 27.85 6.49 -4.34
C ASP A 77 27.75 6.48 -2.80
N ARG A 78 28.61 7.22 -2.10
CA ARG A 78 28.51 7.38 -0.65
C ARG A 78 27.26 8.12 -0.22
N ALA A 79 26.89 9.18 -0.93
CA ALA A 79 25.70 9.97 -0.63
C ALA A 79 24.42 9.14 -0.76
N ILE A 80 24.29 8.34 -1.82
CA ILE A 80 23.12 7.48 -2.06
C ILE A 80 23.06 6.35 -1.04
N ALA A 81 24.19 5.70 -0.75
CA ALA A 81 24.26 4.60 0.21
C ALA A 81 23.87 5.03 1.64
N GLY A 82 24.21 6.26 2.04
CA GLY A 82 23.93 6.81 3.36
C GLY A 82 22.69 7.72 3.46
N SER A 83 21.90 7.88 2.39
CA SER A 83 20.83 8.89 2.37
C SER A 83 19.61 8.49 3.19
N ARG A 84 19.36 9.21 4.28
CA ARG A 84 18.13 9.08 5.09
C ARG A 84 16.87 9.48 4.31
N THR A 85 16.98 10.43 3.39
CA THR A 85 15.87 10.86 2.54
C THR A 85 15.46 9.76 1.55
N LEU A 86 16.42 9.01 1.00
CA LEU A 86 16.10 7.86 0.16
C LEU A 86 15.52 6.70 0.98
N ALA A 87 16.03 6.49 2.19
CA ALA A 87 15.48 5.50 3.11
C ALA A 87 14.02 5.81 3.48
N SER A 88 13.70 7.07 3.80
CA SER A 88 12.33 7.48 4.12
C SER A 88 11.41 7.34 2.91
N ALA A 89 11.84 7.75 1.72
CA ALA A 89 11.04 7.58 0.50
C ALA A 89 10.73 6.10 0.19
N ARG A 90 11.69 5.19 0.40
CA ARG A 90 11.47 3.74 0.26
C ARG A 90 10.47 3.22 1.30
N ALA A 91 10.54 3.69 2.54
CA ALA A 91 9.59 3.33 3.58
C ALA A 91 8.18 3.83 3.27
N THR A 92 8.02 5.07 2.76
CA THR A 92 6.72 5.59 2.30
C THR A 92 6.14 4.74 1.17
N LEU A 93 6.97 4.28 0.23
CA LEU A 93 6.52 3.39 -0.83
C LEU A 93 6.09 2.01 -0.29
N ALA A 94 6.82 1.45 0.68
CA ALA A 94 6.45 0.20 1.34
C ALA A 94 5.12 0.33 2.09
N GLN A 95 4.97 1.37 2.91
CA GLN A 95 3.73 1.71 3.60
C GLN A 95 2.54 1.81 2.62
N SER A 96 2.73 2.48 1.47
CA SER A 96 1.68 2.61 0.46
C SER A 96 1.28 1.26 -0.13
N ARG A 97 2.25 0.35 -0.34
CA ARG A 97 1.98 -1.01 -0.83
C ARG A 97 1.24 -1.85 0.21
N ASP A 98 1.62 -1.73 1.48
CA ASP A 98 0.97 -2.44 2.58
C ASP A 98 -0.46 -1.94 2.80
N ALA A 99 -0.70 -0.64 2.64
CA ALA A 99 -2.05 -0.08 2.66
C ALA A 99 -2.93 -0.65 1.53
N VAL A 100 -2.39 -0.78 0.32
CA VAL A 100 -3.09 -1.44 -0.80
C VAL A 100 -3.33 -2.92 -0.50
N ALA A 101 -2.36 -3.62 0.11
CA ALA A 101 -2.52 -5.01 0.50
C ALA A 101 -3.62 -5.20 1.57
N ALA A 102 -3.67 -4.32 2.57
CA ALA A 102 -4.70 -4.31 3.60
C ALA A 102 -6.09 -4.07 3.00
N ALA A 103 -6.24 -3.08 2.12
CA ALA A 103 -7.49 -2.81 1.42
C ALA A 103 -7.94 -3.98 0.53
N ARG A 104 -7.00 -4.71 -0.10
CA ARG A 104 -7.32 -5.94 -0.83
C ARG A 104 -7.73 -7.08 0.11
N GLY A 105 -7.17 -7.12 1.31
CA GLY A 105 -7.52 -8.10 2.34
C GLY A 105 -8.99 -8.04 2.73
N GLU A 106 -9.63 -6.87 2.67
CA GLU A 106 -11.07 -6.69 2.92
C GLU A 106 -11.96 -7.46 1.93
N LEU A 107 -11.44 -7.82 0.76
CA LEU A 107 -12.16 -8.63 -0.23
C LEU A 107 -12.05 -10.14 0.05
N LEU A 108 -11.32 -10.55 1.08
CA LEU A 108 -11.14 -11.94 1.49
C LEU A 108 -11.94 -12.22 2.79
N PRO A 109 -12.32 -13.49 3.04
CA PRO A 109 -12.97 -13.87 4.29
C PRO A 109 -12.11 -13.50 5.51
N GLN A 110 -12.71 -12.81 6.48
CA GLN A 110 -12.06 -12.45 7.73
C GLN A 110 -12.31 -13.54 8.76
N VAL A 111 -11.26 -14.10 9.33
CA VAL A 111 -11.36 -15.10 10.40
C VAL A 111 -10.98 -14.44 11.72
N THR A 112 -11.93 -14.34 12.64
CA THR A 112 -11.72 -13.78 13.97
C THR A 112 -11.88 -14.86 15.03
N GLY A 113 -11.01 -14.86 16.03
CA GLY A 113 -11.14 -15.69 17.23
C GLY A 113 -11.40 -14.82 18.45
N SER A 114 -12.32 -15.25 19.31
CA SER A 114 -12.66 -14.54 20.55
C SER A 114 -12.61 -15.48 21.75
N ALA A 115 -12.18 -14.96 22.89
CA ALA A 115 -12.25 -15.65 24.17
C ALA A 115 -12.61 -14.64 25.26
N SER A 116 -13.54 -14.99 26.15
CA SER A 116 -13.97 -14.14 27.25
C SER A 116 -14.11 -14.91 28.55
N ALA A 117 -13.88 -14.21 29.66
CA ALA A 117 -14.08 -14.71 31.00
C ALA A 117 -14.79 -13.62 31.81
N GLU A 118 -15.98 -13.93 32.30
CA GLU A 118 -16.83 -13.01 33.06
C GLU A 118 -17.07 -13.58 34.45
N ARG A 119 -16.94 -12.74 35.48
CA ARG A 119 -17.30 -13.09 36.85
C ARG A 119 -18.31 -12.11 37.40
N GLN A 120 -19.51 -12.59 37.68
CA GLN A 120 -20.61 -11.77 38.17
C GLN A 120 -21.00 -12.19 39.58
N ARG A 121 -21.31 -11.18 40.41
CA ARG A 121 -21.93 -11.38 41.72
C ARG A 121 -23.28 -10.67 41.70
N PHE A 122 -24.36 -11.43 41.78
CA PHE A 122 -25.69 -10.84 41.76
C PHE A 122 -25.99 -10.18 43.12
N ALA A 123 -26.45 -8.92 43.07
CA ALA A 123 -26.98 -8.24 44.24
C ALA A 123 -28.26 -8.95 44.71
N GLN A 124 -28.44 -9.03 46.02
CA GLN A 124 -29.57 -9.74 46.61
C GLN A 124 -30.85 -8.91 46.39
N VAL A 125 -31.84 -9.47 45.71
CA VAL A 125 -33.18 -8.86 45.63
C VAL A 125 -33.84 -9.02 47.00
N ARG A 126 -34.58 -7.99 47.43
CA ARG A 126 -35.13 -7.72 48.78
C ARG A 126 -36.02 -8.83 49.41
N SER A 127 -36.16 -9.98 48.76
CA SER A 127 -37.03 -11.11 49.13
C SER A 127 -36.31 -12.37 49.65
N VAL A 128 -34.96 -12.37 49.77
CA VAL A 128 -34.17 -13.51 50.29
C VAL A 128 -33.48 -13.12 51.61
N PRO A 129 -33.48 -13.96 52.67
CA PRO A 129 -32.89 -13.62 53.97
C PRO A 129 -31.41 -13.19 53.85
N LEU A 130 -31.05 -12.13 54.58
CA LEU A 130 -29.76 -11.41 54.56
C LEU A 130 -28.53 -12.26 54.98
N THR A 131 -28.70 -13.56 55.20
CA THR A 131 -27.66 -14.48 55.65
C THR A 131 -26.97 -15.21 54.50
N SER A 132 -27.51 -15.18 53.28
CA SER A 132 -26.91 -15.82 52.10
C SER A 132 -26.12 -14.82 51.24
N LYS A 133 -24.81 -15.03 51.07
CA LYS A 133 -24.01 -14.30 50.06
C LYS A 133 -24.63 -14.56 48.68
N GLY A 134 -24.95 -13.49 47.94
CA GLY A 134 -25.48 -13.60 46.57
C GLY A 134 -24.60 -14.48 45.68
N PRO A 135 -25.19 -15.28 44.77
CA PRO A 135 -24.45 -16.27 44.00
C PRO A 135 -23.39 -15.61 43.12
N ILE A 136 -22.21 -16.24 43.08
CA ILE A 136 -21.12 -15.88 42.18
C ILE A 136 -21.24 -16.80 40.96
N SER A 137 -21.27 -16.20 39.77
CA SER A 137 -21.22 -16.91 38.50
C SER A 137 -19.89 -16.63 37.81
N ASN A 138 -19.27 -17.65 37.23
CA ASN A 138 -18.13 -17.51 36.31
C ASN A 138 -18.55 -18.08 34.96
N LEU A 139 -18.30 -17.34 33.90
CA LEU A 139 -18.57 -17.75 32.52
C LEU A 139 -17.28 -17.66 31.72
N TYR A 140 -16.97 -18.73 30.98
CA TYR A 140 -15.85 -18.78 30.05
C TYR A 140 -16.41 -19.10 28.67
N SER A 141 -16.08 -18.28 27.68
CA SER A 141 -16.54 -18.45 26.30
C SER A 141 -15.34 -18.42 25.36
N ILE A 142 -15.36 -19.28 24.34
CA ILE A 142 -14.41 -19.27 23.23
C ILE A 142 -15.20 -19.42 21.93
N GLY A 143 -14.87 -18.63 20.93
CA GLY A 143 -15.59 -18.58 19.67
C GLY A 143 -14.67 -18.26 18.50
N ALA A 144 -15.10 -18.63 17.31
CA ALA A 144 -14.48 -18.21 16.07
C ALA A 144 -15.59 -17.81 15.09
N ASP A 145 -15.35 -16.73 14.37
CA ASP A 145 -16.31 -16.09 13.47
C ASP A 145 -15.62 -15.91 12.11
N VAL A 146 -16.36 -16.16 11.04
CA VAL A 146 -15.91 -15.91 9.66
C VAL A 146 -16.93 -15.00 8.97
N SER A 147 -16.48 -13.86 8.47
CA SER A 147 -17.32 -12.86 7.77
C SER A 147 -16.73 -12.48 6.42
#